data_AF-A0A6V7Q8W5-F1
#
_entry.id   AF-A0A6V7Q8W5-F1
#
_cell.length_a   1.000
_cell.length_b   1.000
_cell.length_c   1.000
_cell.angle_alpha   90.00
_cell.angle_beta   90.00
_cell.angle_gamma   90.00
#
_symmetry.space_group_name_H-M   'P 1'
#
loop_
_entity.id
_entity.type
_entity.pdbx_description
1 polymer ?
#
loop_
_entity_poly.entity_id
_entity_poly.type
_entity_poly.pdbx_seq_one_letter_code
_entity_poly.pdbx_strand_id
1 'polypeptide(L)'
;MEIASVLASEGIVSPSFKPDDLASPSPDLLLSIFFNFFACIDPLSDGADDQIGFAALKHLDNPDHHAESIRILSLYRKAKDFLASIRFPELTLRDLLKPDPRRASQILSALVNFLYYREDKLAMLKPIVNEFPNSEEWQAELKEKIAELKKRIMDHEVSAQMEEPLVQQVEAEVKELRQTIQNYNKQQMSLKARAKELKEKTDAVNNKISQADFELVKNAQENSKLLSKIVQSPDKLQRALEEKKTTRTEAKNSEKLAMQSVQEKTATLEMYSKAYDKMSKHLSKMQAIQEQVVSAKTVEKEVKGLKAKLSDESVSIMALEAKLVEQQGKAKEAEELLKATEKDKELRLSEEAQKLNTLRAEMEWKLQCLEPRERKVEAMVAKGDSFCSEADTVREAGRAKQQELHAKMEEIVNSFHNYSNVVSPFLQRLEEVEGKLYEVGDLQAKSFATLTSPELLLNPVLICRNEAEKCLIETSINSIRISMKVKQADELENILAKKFLRFLSMKAEAFQVLRRKPGYDISFLITNYHCEDMHKDKLIDFIVQFMEDIDKEINELKLSVNTLGRGDRISEAVYLKP
;
A
#
# COMPACT_ATOMS: atom_id res chain seq x y z
N MET A 1 -45.56 26.35 -40.32
CA MET A 1 -44.87 25.56 -41.36
C MET A 1 -43.37 25.48 -41.10
N GLU A 2 -42.69 26.60 -40.83
CA GLU A 2 -41.22 26.63 -40.64
C GLU A 2 -40.70 25.78 -39.45
N ILE A 3 -41.42 25.72 -38.32
CA ILE A 3 -40.99 24.94 -37.15
C ILE A 3 -40.87 23.44 -37.50
N ALA A 4 -41.88 22.88 -38.18
CA ALA A 4 -41.91 21.47 -38.54
C ALA A 4 -40.80 21.10 -39.54
N SER A 5 -40.50 21.99 -40.50
CA SER A 5 -39.45 21.73 -41.49
C SER A 5 -38.05 21.74 -40.88
N VAL A 6 -37.78 22.64 -39.92
CA VAL A 6 -36.45 22.74 -39.28
C VAL A 6 -36.22 21.57 -38.34
N LEU A 7 -37.24 21.18 -37.56
CA LEU A 7 -37.13 20.01 -36.70
C LEU A 7 -36.95 18.71 -37.51
N ALA A 8 -37.53 18.63 -38.72
CA ALA A 8 -37.32 17.50 -39.61
C ALA A 8 -35.92 17.51 -40.27
N SER A 9 -35.36 18.66 -40.63
CA SER A 9 -34.01 18.74 -41.22
C SER A 9 -32.92 18.33 -40.25
N GLU A 10 -33.13 18.59 -38.95
CA GLU A 10 -32.22 18.20 -37.87
C GLU A 10 -32.47 16.77 -37.34
N GLY A 11 -33.39 16.01 -37.95
CA GLY A 11 -33.71 14.63 -37.57
C GLY A 11 -34.45 14.48 -36.23
N ILE A 12 -34.97 15.56 -35.67
CA ILE A 12 -35.66 15.58 -34.36
C ILE A 12 -37.07 14.99 -34.47
N VAL A 13 -37.71 15.17 -35.63
CA VAL A 13 -39.05 14.65 -35.92
C VAL A 13 -39.06 13.96 -37.28
N SER A 14 -39.94 12.98 -37.46
CA SER A 14 -40.06 12.25 -38.72
C SER A 14 -40.38 13.17 -39.92
N PRO A 15 -39.87 12.89 -41.13
CA PRO A 15 -40.15 13.68 -42.34
C PRO A 15 -41.63 13.73 -42.73
N SER A 16 -42.45 12.82 -42.19
CA SER A 16 -43.90 12.74 -42.37
C SER A 16 -44.70 13.62 -41.40
N PHE A 17 -44.04 14.33 -40.49
CA PHE A 17 -44.67 15.20 -39.48
C PHE A 17 -45.38 16.38 -40.13
N LYS A 18 -46.67 16.56 -39.83
CA LYS A 18 -47.49 17.60 -40.45
C LYS A 18 -47.60 18.82 -39.53
N PRO A 19 -47.75 20.02 -40.09
CA PRO A 19 -48.07 21.22 -39.31
C PRO A 19 -49.35 21.07 -38.47
N ASP A 20 -50.28 20.21 -38.91
CA ASP A 20 -51.53 19.92 -38.21
C ASP A 20 -51.32 19.18 -36.88
N ASP A 21 -50.22 18.41 -36.74
CA ASP A 21 -49.87 17.71 -35.50
C ASP A 21 -49.46 18.70 -34.38
N LEU A 22 -49.07 19.92 -34.75
CA LEU A 22 -48.81 21.02 -33.81
C LEU A 22 -50.07 21.78 -33.40
N ALA A 23 -51.18 21.60 -34.12
CA ALA A 23 -52.47 22.20 -33.74
C ALA A 23 -53.11 21.49 -32.54
N SER A 24 -52.76 20.21 -32.33
CA SER A 24 -53.14 19.40 -31.17
C SER A 24 -51.96 18.54 -30.69
N PRO A 25 -50.97 19.14 -30.00
CA PRO A 25 -49.78 18.41 -29.58
C PRO A 25 -50.16 17.32 -28.57
N SER A 26 -49.73 16.08 -28.80
CA SER A 26 -49.84 15.03 -27.78
C SER A 26 -48.70 15.16 -26.75
N PRO A 27 -48.90 14.73 -25.49
CA PRO A 27 -47.83 14.69 -24.49
C PRO A 27 -46.62 13.89 -24.98
N ASP A 28 -46.85 12.72 -25.59
CA ASP A 28 -45.82 11.84 -26.12
C ASP A 28 -45.02 12.49 -27.26
N LEU A 29 -45.68 13.33 -28.07
CA LEU A 29 -45.03 14.08 -29.15
C LEU A 29 -44.03 15.10 -28.60
N LEU A 30 -44.39 15.89 -27.59
CA LEU A 30 -43.44 16.86 -27.03
C LEU A 30 -42.31 16.18 -26.26
N LEU A 31 -42.61 15.11 -25.51
CA LEU A 31 -41.59 14.31 -24.83
C LEU A 31 -40.59 13.73 -25.82
N SER A 32 -41.05 13.16 -26.95
CA SER A 32 -40.17 12.65 -28.00
C SER A 32 -39.38 13.75 -28.70
N ILE A 33 -39.98 14.92 -28.96
CA ILE A 33 -39.24 16.08 -29.50
C ILE A 33 -38.12 16.51 -28.55
N PHE A 34 -38.38 16.64 -27.25
CA PHE A 34 -37.34 17.01 -26.29
C PHE A 34 -36.26 15.94 -26.19
N PHE A 35 -36.64 14.67 -26.17
CA PHE A 35 -35.69 13.56 -26.15
C PHE A 35 -34.76 13.58 -27.37
N ASN A 36 -35.34 13.67 -28.57
CA ASN A 36 -34.58 13.71 -29.82
C ASN A 36 -33.78 15.00 -29.98
N PHE A 37 -34.30 16.13 -29.49
CA PHE A 37 -33.56 17.39 -29.45
C PHE A 37 -32.30 17.27 -28.59
N PHE A 38 -32.42 16.67 -27.39
CA PHE A 38 -31.26 16.45 -26.53
C PHE A 38 -30.25 15.49 -27.13
N ALA A 39 -30.70 14.43 -27.80
CA ALA A 39 -29.83 13.52 -28.53
C ALA A 39 -29.10 14.23 -29.69
N CYS A 40 -29.73 15.22 -30.34
CA CYS A 40 -29.14 16.00 -31.42
C CYS A 40 -28.10 17.03 -30.93
N ILE A 41 -28.31 17.65 -29.76
CA ILE A 41 -27.37 18.66 -29.23
C ILE A 41 -26.23 18.07 -28.42
N ASP A 42 -26.42 16.88 -27.86
CA ASP A 42 -25.41 16.19 -27.04
C ASP A 42 -25.38 14.68 -27.35
N PRO A 43 -24.81 14.28 -28.51
CA PRO A 43 -24.76 12.87 -28.93
C PRO A 43 -23.84 12.00 -28.05
N LEU A 44 -23.02 12.62 -27.20
CA LEU A 44 -22.03 11.96 -26.34
C LEU A 44 -22.54 11.77 -24.89
N SER A 45 -23.68 12.34 -24.53
CA SER A 45 -24.34 12.16 -23.22
C SER A 45 -24.88 10.74 -23.00
N ASP A 46 -24.70 9.83 -23.96
CA ASP A 46 -25.21 8.47 -23.95
C ASP A 46 -24.78 7.74 -22.66
N GLY A 47 -25.75 7.56 -21.76
CA GLY A 47 -25.62 6.75 -20.54
C GLY A 47 -25.54 7.48 -19.20
N ALA A 48 -25.28 8.78 -19.12
CA ALA A 48 -25.23 9.46 -17.81
C ALA A 48 -26.63 9.60 -17.17
N ASP A 49 -27.63 10.01 -17.95
CA ASP A 49 -29.01 10.15 -17.48
C ASP A 49 -29.71 8.79 -17.27
N ASP A 50 -29.43 7.80 -18.11
CA ASP A 50 -29.98 6.44 -17.94
C ASP A 50 -29.43 5.79 -16.67
N GLN A 51 -28.14 5.96 -16.37
CA GLN A 51 -27.55 5.46 -15.11
C GLN A 51 -28.09 6.18 -13.87
N ILE A 52 -28.36 7.49 -13.94
CA ILE A 52 -29.00 8.24 -12.85
C ILE A 52 -30.42 7.69 -12.58
N GLY A 53 -31.16 7.34 -13.64
CA GLY A 53 -32.46 6.66 -13.54
C GLY A 53 -32.38 5.32 -12.80
N PHE A 54 -31.45 4.44 -13.19
CA PHE A 54 -31.27 3.13 -12.55
C PHE A 54 -30.75 3.21 -11.12
N ALA A 55 -29.89 4.18 -10.79
CA ALA A 55 -29.39 4.39 -9.43
C ALA A 55 -30.50 4.90 -8.50
N ALA A 56 -31.36 5.82 -8.96
CA ALA A 56 -32.49 6.32 -8.19
C ALA A 56 -33.57 5.23 -8.00
N LEU A 57 -33.78 4.38 -8.99
CA LEU A 57 -34.73 3.26 -8.93
C LEU A 57 -34.38 2.22 -7.85
N LYS A 58 -33.09 1.97 -7.59
CA LYS A 58 -32.63 1.03 -6.54
C LYS A 58 -33.04 1.42 -5.12
N HIS A 59 -33.43 2.67 -4.89
CA HIS A 59 -33.78 3.21 -3.58
C HIS A 59 -35.30 3.31 -3.36
N LEU A 60 -36.11 2.88 -4.34
CA LEU A 60 -37.57 2.94 -4.27
C LEU A 60 -38.17 1.53 -4.15
N ASP A 61 -39.20 1.41 -3.32
CA ASP A 61 -40.02 0.19 -3.26
C ASP A 61 -40.80 0.03 -4.57
N ASN A 62 -40.68 -1.10 -5.26
CA ASN A 62 -41.29 -1.39 -6.57
C ASN A 62 -40.80 -0.47 -7.71
N PRO A 63 -39.52 -0.60 -8.12
CA PRO A 63 -38.89 0.27 -9.12
C PRO A 63 -39.63 0.31 -10.47
N ASP A 64 -40.24 -0.79 -10.90
CA ASP A 64 -40.91 -0.89 -12.20
C ASP A 64 -42.08 0.09 -12.33
N HIS A 65 -42.77 0.42 -11.24
CA HIS A 65 -43.89 1.39 -11.26
C HIS A 65 -43.41 2.85 -11.36
N HIS A 66 -42.16 3.12 -11.02
CA HIS A 66 -41.61 4.48 -10.98
C HIS A 66 -40.71 4.82 -12.17
N ALA A 67 -40.33 3.81 -12.97
CA ALA A 67 -39.41 3.96 -14.10
C ALA A 67 -39.87 5.04 -15.11
N GLU A 68 -41.15 5.05 -15.50
CA GLU A 68 -41.68 6.03 -16.44
C GLU A 68 -41.72 7.45 -15.85
N SER A 69 -42.14 7.57 -14.58
CA SER A 69 -42.20 8.86 -13.88
C SER A 69 -40.83 9.49 -13.71
N ILE A 70 -39.81 8.69 -13.40
CA ILE A 70 -38.42 9.14 -13.26
C ILE A 70 -37.86 9.60 -14.60
N ARG A 71 -38.13 8.86 -15.69
CA ARG A 71 -37.73 9.25 -17.06
C ARG A 71 -38.32 10.61 -17.44
N ILE A 72 -39.62 10.81 -17.22
CA ILE A 72 -40.30 12.08 -17.52
C ILE A 72 -39.77 13.22 -16.63
N LEU A 73 -39.57 13.01 -15.33
CA LEU A 73 -39.05 14.03 -14.42
C LEU A 73 -37.58 14.38 -14.67
N SER A 74 -36.78 13.42 -15.14
CA SER A 74 -35.41 13.66 -15.56
C SER A 74 -35.40 14.54 -16.82
N LEU A 75 -36.18 14.16 -17.83
CA LEU A 75 -36.32 14.94 -19.05
C LEU A 75 -36.88 16.34 -18.79
N TYR A 76 -37.86 16.48 -17.90
CA TYR A 76 -38.39 17.79 -17.49
C TYR A 76 -37.33 18.67 -16.84
N ARG A 77 -36.51 18.14 -15.93
CA ARG A 77 -35.43 18.90 -15.29
C ARG A 77 -34.43 19.39 -16.34
N LYS A 78 -33.99 18.49 -17.23
CA LYS A 78 -33.08 18.81 -18.34
C LYS A 78 -33.67 19.88 -19.27
N ALA A 79 -34.94 19.73 -19.65
CA ALA A 79 -35.66 20.69 -20.48
C ALA A 79 -35.81 22.06 -19.79
N LYS A 80 -36.13 22.07 -18.49
CA LYS A 80 -36.26 23.30 -17.70
C LYS A 80 -34.93 24.05 -17.62
N ASP A 81 -33.86 23.35 -17.27
CA ASP A 81 -32.53 23.95 -17.12
C ASP A 81 -32.00 24.47 -18.47
N PHE A 82 -32.20 23.70 -19.55
CA PHE A 82 -31.86 24.11 -20.90
C PHE A 82 -32.64 25.36 -21.34
N LEU A 83 -33.96 25.37 -21.19
CA LEU A 83 -34.80 26.50 -21.58
C LEU A 83 -34.48 27.76 -20.78
N ALA A 84 -34.16 27.62 -19.48
CA ALA A 84 -33.67 28.73 -18.66
C ALA A 84 -32.33 29.29 -19.19
N SER A 85 -31.43 28.43 -19.69
CA SER A 85 -30.14 28.85 -20.25
C SER A 85 -30.27 29.70 -21.52
N ILE A 86 -31.30 29.44 -22.34
CA ILE A 86 -31.63 30.25 -23.53
C ILE A 86 -32.60 31.40 -23.22
N ARG A 87 -32.84 31.69 -21.92
CA ARG A 87 -33.72 32.76 -21.42
C ARG A 87 -35.18 32.62 -21.85
N PHE A 88 -35.65 31.40 -22.03
CA PHE A 88 -37.08 31.13 -22.24
C PHE A 88 -37.85 31.23 -20.90
N PRO A 89 -39.12 31.69 -20.90
CA PRO A 89 -39.96 31.72 -19.69
C PRO A 89 -40.09 30.33 -19.04
N GLU A 90 -40.34 30.28 -17.73
CA GLU A 90 -40.29 29.03 -16.96
C GLU A 90 -41.14 27.89 -17.59
N LEU A 91 -40.48 26.77 -17.88
CA LEU A 91 -41.13 25.51 -18.28
C LEU A 91 -41.79 24.86 -17.06
N THR A 92 -43.05 24.47 -17.20
CA THR A 92 -43.81 23.77 -16.16
C THR A 92 -44.07 22.32 -16.57
N LEU A 93 -44.24 21.41 -15.62
CA LEU A 93 -44.56 20.01 -15.92
C LEU A 93 -45.88 19.85 -16.69
N ARG A 94 -46.81 20.81 -16.53
CA ARG A 94 -48.06 20.87 -17.30
C ARG A 94 -47.81 21.02 -18.80
N ASP A 95 -46.73 21.70 -19.18
CA ASP A 95 -46.39 21.94 -20.59
C ASP A 95 -45.96 20.65 -21.30
N LEU A 96 -45.49 19.65 -20.55
CA LEU A 96 -45.13 18.34 -21.08
C LEU A 96 -46.30 17.35 -21.01
N LEU A 97 -47.04 17.34 -19.90
CA LEU A 97 -48.11 16.36 -19.66
C LEU A 97 -49.45 16.73 -20.28
N LYS A 98 -49.73 18.03 -20.46
CA LYS A 98 -50.99 18.57 -21.02
C LYS A 98 -50.68 19.83 -21.84
N PRO A 99 -50.04 19.67 -23.00
CA PRO A 99 -49.56 20.81 -23.77
C PRO A 99 -50.68 21.66 -24.35
N ASP A 100 -50.57 22.97 -24.12
CA ASP A 100 -51.39 23.96 -24.81
C ASP A 100 -50.78 24.28 -26.19
N PRO A 101 -51.56 24.29 -27.29
CA PRO A 101 -51.03 24.51 -28.64
C PRO A 101 -50.23 25.80 -28.80
N ARG A 102 -50.65 26.90 -28.14
CA ARG A 102 -49.94 28.18 -28.26
C ARG A 102 -48.62 28.14 -27.51
N ARG A 103 -48.63 27.59 -26.29
CA ARG A 103 -47.43 27.47 -25.45
C ARG A 103 -46.43 26.47 -26.01
N ALA A 104 -46.89 25.33 -26.54
CA ALA A 104 -46.06 24.36 -27.24
C ALA A 104 -45.36 25.00 -28.46
N SER A 105 -46.07 25.78 -29.26
CA SER A 105 -45.48 26.50 -30.40
C SER A 105 -44.37 27.49 -29.99
N GLN A 106 -44.56 28.21 -28.87
CA GLN A 106 -43.55 29.11 -28.31
C GLN A 106 -42.29 28.35 -27.86
N ILE A 107 -42.47 27.22 -27.17
CA ILE A 107 -41.37 26.35 -26.74
C ILE A 107 -40.59 25.85 -27.96
N LEU A 108 -41.28 25.30 -28.96
CA LEU A 108 -40.65 24.75 -30.16
C LEU A 108 -39.95 25.85 -30.99
N SER A 109 -40.51 27.05 -31.03
CA SER A 109 -39.87 28.21 -31.66
C SER A 109 -38.57 28.60 -30.95
N ALA A 110 -38.53 28.52 -29.61
CA ALA A 110 -37.31 28.76 -28.86
C ALA A 110 -36.23 27.69 -29.14
N LEU A 111 -36.64 26.41 -29.27
CA LEU A 111 -35.73 25.34 -29.68
C LEU A 111 -35.18 25.55 -31.08
N VAL A 112 -36.04 25.90 -32.04
CA VAL A 112 -35.65 26.19 -33.43
C VAL A 112 -34.69 27.37 -33.51
N ASN A 113 -34.98 28.45 -32.77
CA ASN A 113 -34.08 29.61 -32.72
C ASN A 113 -32.69 29.23 -32.17
N PHE A 114 -32.65 28.36 -31.15
CA PHE A 114 -31.39 27.83 -30.65
C PHE A 114 -30.66 26.98 -31.70
N LEU A 115 -31.35 26.15 -32.48
CA LEU A 115 -30.73 25.35 -33.54
C LEU A 115 -30.07 26.23 -34.60
N TYR A 116 -30.72 27.33 -35.01
CA TYR A 116 -30.11 28.31 -35.91
C TYR A 116 -28.89 28.99 -35.30
N TYR A 117 -28.98 29.41 -34.03
CA TYR A 117 -27.83 29.97 -33.33
C TYR A 117 -26.66 28.98 -33.26
N ARG A 118 -26.95 27.70 -32.98
CA ARG A 118 -25.94 26.63 -32.94
C ARG A 118 -25.26 26.46 -34.30
N GLU A 119 -26.03 26.41 -35.38
CA GLU A 119 -25.50 26.24 -36.74
C GLU A 119 -24.55 27.39 -37.10
N ASP A 120 -24.95 28.64 -36.82
CA ASP A 120 -24.11 29.83 -37.03
C ASP A 120 -22.80 29.76 -36.24
N LYS A 121 -22.85 29.34 -34.97
CA LYS A 121 -21.64 29.19 -34.14
C LYS A 121 -20.77 28.02 -34.56
N LEU A 122 -21.34 26.88 -34.96
CA LEU A 122 -20.58 25.76 -35.49
C LEU A 122 -19.88 26.12 -36.80
N ALA A 123 -20.52 26.90 -37.67
CA ALA A 123 -19.89 27.42 -38.87
C ALA A 123 -18.67 28.30 -38.56
N MET A 124 -18.73 29.15 -37.52
CA MET A 124 -17.59 29.95 -37.05
C MET A 124 -16.46 29.10 -36.44
N LEU A 125 -16.77 27.97 -35.82
CA LEU A 125 -15.80 27.07 -35.19
C LEU A 125 -15.20 26.05 -36.15
N LYS A 126 -15.78 25.87 -37.33
CA LYS A 126 -15.32 24.92 -38.37
C LYS A 126 -13.83 25.03 -38.72
N PRO A 127 -13.20 26.22 -38.81
CA PRO A 127 -11.76 26.34 -39.03
C PRO A 127 -10.92 25.71 -37.92
N ILE A 128 -11.33 25.85 -36.65
CA ILE A 128 -10.64 25.25 -35.49
C ILE A 128 -10.78 23.73 -35.52
N VAL A 129 -11.96 23.22 -35.86
CA VAL A 129 -12.18 21.77 -36.00
C VAL A 129 -11.30 21.19 -37.12
N ASN A 130 -11.14 21.93 -38.22
CA ASN A 130 -10.28 21.53 -39.34
C ASN A 130 -8.78 21.56 -39.02
N GLU A 131 -8.34 22.23 -37.94
CA GLU A 131 -6.96 22.12 -37.44
C GLU A 131 -6.67 20.73 -36.82
N PHE A 132 -7.72 19.99 -36.47
CA PHE A 132 -7.65 18.64 -35.88
C PHE A 132 -8.46 17.62 -36.70
N PRO A 133 -8.13 17.40 -37.99
CA PRO A 133 -8.92 16.57 -38.90
C PRO A 133 -9.02 15.10 -38.44
N ASN A 134 -8.06 14.64 -37.63
CA ASN A 134 -8.02 13.26 -37.12
C ASN A 134 -8.63 13.12 -35.72
N SER A 135 -9.24 14.17 -35.15
CA SER A 135 -9.79 14.09 -33.79
C SER A 135 -10.84 12.97 -33.64
N GLU A 136 -11.58 12.64 -34.69
CA GLU A 136 -12.55 11.55 -34.69
C GLU A 136 -11.88 10.17 -34.65
N GLU A 137 -10.78 9.99 -35.41
CA GLU A 137 -9.97 8.76 -35.38
C GLU A 137 -9.37 8.54 -34.00
N TRP A 138 -8.79 9.60 -33.40
CA TRP A 138 -8.22 9.54 -32.06
C TRP A 138 -9.29 9.26 -30.99
N GLN A 139 -10.50 9.82 -31.13
CA GLN A 139 -11.61 9.49 -30.25
C GLN A 139 -12.06 8.03 -30.40
N ALA A 140 -12.12 7.50 -31.62
CA ALA A 140 -12.45 6.10 -31.88
C ALA A 140 -11.42 5.15 -31.27
N GLU A 141 -10.12 5.42 -31.48
CA GLU A 141 -9.03 4.64 -30.89
C GLU A 141 -9.06 4.66 -29.36
N LEU A 142 -9.31 5.82 -28.75
CA LEU A 142 -9.42 5.93 -27.29
C LEU A 142 -10.64 5.18 -26.76
N LYS A 143 -11.79 5.22 -27.46
CA LYS A 143 -12.97 4.43 -27.09
C LYS A 143 -12.71 2.92 -27.17
N GLU A 144 -12.02 2.47 -28.21
CA GLU A 144 -11.63 1.07 -28.37
C GLU A 144 -10.68 0.63 -27.24
N LYS A 145 -9.66 1.44 -26.93
CA LYS A 145 -8.76 1.19 -25.78
C LYS A 145 -9.50 1.13 -24.45
N ILE A 146 -10.48 2.01 -24.23
CA ILE A 146 -11.31 1.98 -23.01
C ILE A 146 -12.13 0.68 -22.95
N ALA A 147 -12.70 0.24 -24.07
CA ALA A 147 -13.47 -1.01 -24.12
C ALA A 147 -12.57 -2.24 -23.87
N GLU A 148 -11.37 -2.26 -24.45
CA GLU A 148 -10.38 -3.31 -24.23
C GLU A 148 -9.90 -3.37 -22.77
N LEU A 149 -9.58 -2.22 -22.17
CA LEU A 149 -9.20 -2.16 -20.75
C LEU A 149 -10.34 -2.61 -19.83
N LYS A 150 -11.59 -2.21 -20.11
CA LYS A 150 -12.76 -2.68 -19.35
C LYS A 150 -12.91 -4.19 -19.42
N LYS A 151 -12.69 -4.78 -20.60
CA LYS A 151 -12.71 -6.24 -20.77
C LYS A 151 -11.62 -6.91 -19.93
N ARG A 152 -10.39 -6.40 -19.99
CA ARG A 152 -9.27 -6.92 -19.18
C ARG A 152 -9.55 -6.86 -17.68
N ILE A 153 -10.17 -5.78 -17.20
CA ILE A 153 -10.59 -5.67 -15.79
C ILE A 153 -11.57 -6.78 -15.42
N MET A 154 -12.61 -7.00 -16.24
CA MET A 154 -13.57 -8.09 -15.99
C MET A 154 -12.90 -9.47 -16.01
N ASP A 155 -12.01 -9.72 -16.97
CA ASP A 155 -11.28 -10.98 -17.05
C ASP A 155 -10.43 -11.22 -15.79
N HIS A 156 -9.74 -10.19 -15.28
CA HIS A 156 -8.99 -10.27 -14.02
C HIS A 156 -9.88 -10.48 -12.80
N GLU A 157 -11.05 -9.83 -12.73
CA GLU A 157 -12.02 -10.05 -11.65
C GLU A 157 -12.52 -11.50 -11.62
N VAL A 158 -12.81 -12.08 -12.79
CA VAL A 158 -13.21 -13.48 -12.92
C VAL A 158 -12.07 -14.41 -12.48
N SER A 159 -10.83 -14.18 -12.93
CA SER A 159 -9.67 -14.97 -12.50
C SER A 159 -9.46 -14.91 -10.98
N ALA A 160 -9.57 -13.73 -10.37
CA ALA A 160 -9.44 -13.58 -8.92
C ALA A 160 -10.50 -14.36 -8.15
N GLN A 161 -11.76 -14.35 -8.63
CA GLN A 161 -12.84 -15.15 -8.02
C GLN A 161 -12.57 -16.66 -8.11
N MET A 162 -11.92 -17.13 -9.17
CA MET A 162 -11.56 -18.54 -9.34
C MET A 162 -10.36 -18.95 -8.48
N GLU A 163 -9.44 -18.03 -8.19
CA GLU A 163 -8.27 -18.26 -7.35
C GLU A 163 -8.59 -18.20 -5.84
N GLU A 164 -9.61 -17.44 -5.43
CA GLU A 164 -10.07 -17.32 -4.04
C GLU A 164 -10.24 -18.66 -3.29
N PRO A 165 -10.92 -19.70 -3.82
CA PRO A 165 -11.05 -20.98 -3.12
C PRO A 165 -9.72 -21.73 -2.98
N LEU A 166 -8.82 -21.61 -3.96
CA LEU A 166 -7.49 -22.22 -3.91
C LEU A 166 -6.64 -21.57 -2.82
N VAL A 167 -6.69 -20.24 -2.72
CA VAL A 167 -5.99 -19.48 -1.67
C VAL A 167 -6.50 -19.89 -0.29
N GLN A 168 -7.82 -19.98 -0.10
CA GLN A 168 -8.42 -20.42 1.16
C GLN A 168 -8.01 -21.85 1.55
N GLN A 169 -7.90 -22.76 0.58
CA GLN A 169 -7.40 -24.12 0.84
C GLN A 169 -5.94 -24.11 1.31
N VAL A 170 -5.07 -23.39 0.60
CA VAL A 170 -3.64 -23.30 0.96
C VAL A 170 -3.45 -22.63 2.32
N GLU A 171 -4.24 -21.60 2.65
CA GLU A 171 -4.22 -20.97 3.97
C GLU A 171 -4.62 -21.93 5.09
N ALA A 172 -5.63 -22.78 4.86
CA ALA A 172 -6.04 -23.81 5.80
C ALA A 172 -4.91 -24.84 6.03
N GLU A 173 -4.26 -25.30 4.97
CA GLU A 173 -3.13 -26.23 5.05
C GLU A 173 -1.93 -25.61 5.80
N VAL A 174 -1.60 -24.34 5.50
CA VAL A 174 -0.54 -23.60 6.21
C VAL A 174 -0.86 -23.48 7.70
N LYS A 175 -2.12 -23.22 8.05
CA LYS A 175 -2.56 -23.13 9.46
C LYS A 175 -2.41 -24.48 10.17
N GLU A 176 -2.78 -25.58 9.52
CA GLU A 176 -2.63 -26.93 10.06
C GLU A 176 -1.15 -27.31 10.26
N LEU A 177 -0.30 -27.01 9.28
CA LEU A 177 1.14 -27.22 9.38
C LEU A 177 1.76 -26.42 10.52
N ARG A 178 1.36 -25.15 10.71
CA ARG A 178 1.81 -24.32 11.84
C ARG A 178 1.41 -24.93 13.18
N GLN A 179 0.19 -25.45 13.29
CA GLN A 179 -0.27 -26.12 14.51
C GLN A 179 0.54 -27.40 14.79
N THR A 180 0.85 -28.15 13.74
CA THR A 180 1.67 -29.36 13.81
C THR A 180 3.11 -29.05 14.26
N ILE A 181 3.73 -27.99 13.72
CA ILE A 181 5.05 -27.51 14.16
C ILE A 181 5.02 -27.12 15.64
N GLN A 182 4.00 -26.41 16.09
CA GLN A 182 3.85 -26.06 17.52
C GLN A 182 3.76 -27.30 18.41
N ASN A 183 3.01 -28.33 17.97
CA ASN A 183 2.90 -29.59 18.70
C ASN A 183 4.24 -30.33 18.77
N TYR A 184 4.98 -30.42 17.65
CA TYR A 184 6.31 -31.03 17.63
C TYR A 184 7.30 -30.26 18.51
N ASN A 185 7.26 -28.93 18.53
CA ASN A 185 8.11 -28.13 19.43
C ASN A 185 7.81 -28.41 20.91
N LYS A 186 6.53 -28.57 21.29
CA LYS A 186 6.16 -28.98 22.66
C LYS A 186 6.71 -30.37 23.00
N GLN A 187 6.59 -31.34 22.10
CA GLN A 187 7.15 -32.68 22.28
C GLN A 187 8.69 -32.66 22.38
N GLN A 188 9.36 -31.85 21.55
CA GLN A 188 10.82 -31.71 21.61
C GLN A 188 11.26 -31.16 22.98
N MET A 189 10.55 -30.17 23.51
CA MET A 189 10.85 -29.61 24.83
C MET A 189 10.65 -30.62 25.96
N SER A 190 9.58 -31.42 25.92
CA SER A 190 9.37 -32.47 26.94
C SER A 190 10.41 -33.58 26.87
N LEU A 191 10.81 -34.00 25.65
CA LEU A 191 11.88 -34.98 25.45
C LEU A 191 13.23 -34.44 25.95
N LYS A 192 13.56 -33.17 25.69
CA LYS A 192 14.76 -32.52 26.24
C LYS A 192 14.76 -32.51 27.77
N ALA A 193 13.63 -32.20 28.40
CA ALA A 193 13.50 -32.25 29.85
C ALA A 193 13.73 -33.68 30.39
N ARG A 194 13.13 -34.69 29.75
CA ARG A 194 13.30 -36.10 30.14
C ARG A 194 14.72 -36.60 29.94
N ALA A 195 15.40 -36.18 28.88
CA ALA A 195 16.81 -36.49 28.63
C ALA A 195 17.71 -35.90 29.72
N LYS A 196 17.42 -34.67 30.17
CA LYS A 196 18.13 -34.03 31.28
C LYS A 196 17.93 -34.80 32.60
N GLU A 197 16.70 -35.18 32.94
CA GLU A 197 16.43 -36.00 34.13
C GLU A 197 17.16 -37.35 34.09
N LEU A 198 17.17 -38.03 32.93
CA LEU A 198 17.86 -39.29 32.77
C LEU A 198 19.37 -39.13 32.94
N LYS A 199 19.94 -38.02 32.43
CA LYS A 199 21.35 -37.70 32.63
C LYS A 199 21.67 -37.48 34.12
N GLU A 200 20.87 -36.69 34.81
CA GLU A 200 21.03 -36.45 36.25
C GLU A 200 20.94 -37.75 37.07
N LYS A 201 20.01 -38.66 36.70
CA LYS A 201 19.92 -40.01 37.31
C LYS A 201 21.15 -40.86 37.01
N THR A 202 21.68 -40.79 35.78
CA THR A 202 22.88 -41.54 35.38
C THR A 202 24.10 -41.05 36.15
N ASP A 203 24.28 -39.73 36.26
CA ASP A 203 25.37 -39.11 37.03
C ASP A 203 25.28 -39.49 38.51
N ALA A 204 24.07 -39.51 39.08
CA ALA A 204 23.84 -39.95 40.46
C ALA A 204 24.18 -41.43 40.69
N VAL A 205 23.85 -42.32 39.74
CA VAL A 205 24.21 -43.74 39.81
C VAL A 205 25.72 -43.92 39.67
N ASN A 206 26.38 -43.22 38.74
CA ASN A 206 27.83 -43.26 38.59
C ASN A 206 28.55 -42.83 39.88
N ASN A 207 28.09 -41.77 40.53
CA ASN A 207 28.64 -41.34 41.81
C ASN A 207 28.52 -42.43 42.89
N LYS A 208 27.40 -43.16 42.93
CA LYS A 208 27.22 -44.31 43.85
C LYS A 208 28.16 -45.47 43.51
N ILE A 209 28.37 -45.77 42.23
CA ILE A 209 29.32 -46.80 41.80
C ILE A 209 30.74 -46.42 42.24
N SER A 210 31.17 -45.18 41.97
CA SER A 210 32.49 -44.71 42.41
C SER A 210 32.67 -44.76 43.92
N GLN A 211 31.62 -44.48 44.69
CA GLN A 211 31.64 -44.62 46.14
C GLN A 211 31.78 -46.09 46.58
N ALA A 212 31.02 -47.01 45.96
CA ALA A 212 31.11 -48.44 46.24
C ALA A 212 32.48 -49.03 45.86
N ASP A 213 33.06 -48.62 44.74
CA ASP A 213 34.41 -49.02 44.33
C ASP A 213 35.47 -48.56 45.34
N PHE A 214 35.34 -47.33 45.85
CA PHE A 214 36.22 -46.81 46.89
C PHE A 214 36.12 -47.63 48.19
N GLU A 215 34.90 -47.98 48.60
CA GLU A 215 34.66 -48.84 49.77
C GLU A 215 35.21 -50.26 49.57
N LEU A 216 35.05 -50.84 48.37
CA LEU A 216 35.61 -52.14 48.01
C LEU A 216 37.14 -52.16 48.11
N VAL A 217 37.81 -51.13 47.58
CA VAL A 217 39.28 -50.99 47.68
C VAL A 217 39.72 -50.88 49.14
N LYS A 218 39.01 -50.09 49.95
CA LYS A 218 39.29 -49.97 51.39
C LYS A 218 39.16 -51.31 52.10
N ASN A 219 38.06 -52.04 51.86
CA ASN A 219 37.82 -53.35 52.46
C ASN A 219 38.84 -54.39 51.98
N ALA A 220 39.26 -54.35 50.72
CA ALA A 220 40.31 -55.23 50.20
C ALA A 220 41.67 -54.96 50.88
N GLN A 221 42.01 -53.69 51.13
CA GLN A 221 43.20 -53.33 51.89
C GLN A 221 43.13 -53.77 53.36
N GLU A 222 41.96 -53.68 54.00
CA GLU A 222 41.74 -54.21 55.34
C GLU A 222 41.85 -55.74 55.36
N ASN A 223 41.32 -56.41 54.35
CA ASN A 223 41.40 -57.87 54.22
C ASN A 223 42.86 -58.34 53.99
N SER A 224 43.67 -57.61 53.23
CA SER A 224 45.11 -57.93 53.09
C SER A 224 45.88 -57.70 54.40
N LYS A 225 45.52 -56.68 55.18
CA LYS A 225 46.05 -56.43 56.54
C LYS A 225 45.64 -57.53 57.54
N LEU A 226 44.51 -58.20 57.32
CA LEU A 226 44.06 -59.34 58.13
C LEU A 226 44.70 -60.65 57.65
N LEU A 227 44.83 -60.88 56.35
CA LEU A 227 45.50 -62.05 55.76
C LEU A 227 47.00 -62.09 56.13
N SER A 228 47.66 -60.94 56.25
CA SER A 228 49.03 -60.86 56.78
C SER A 228 49.15 -61.16 58.28
N LYS A 229 48.03 -61.31 59.00
CA LYS A 229 47.96 -61.77 60.40
C LYS A 229 47.57 -63.24 60.53
N ILE A 230 47.36 -63.96 59.41
CA ILE A 230 47.02 -65.39 59.42
C ILE A 230 48.30 -66.20 59.13
N VAL A 231 48.64 -67.09 60.07
CA VAL A 231 49.84 -67.93 60.09
C VAL A 231 49.77 -69.05 59.05
N GLN A 232 50.87 -69.27 58.32
CA GLN A 232 51.14 -70.50 57.56
C GLN A 232 52.29 -71.29 58.20
N SER A 233 51.98 -72.49 58.72
CA SER A 233 52.81 -73.70 58.64
C SER A 233 52.21 -74.86 59.47
N PRO A 234 51.66 -75.91 58.83
CA PRO A 234 51.39 -77.20 59.43
C PRO A 234 52.53 -78.18 59.08
N ASP A 235 53.58 -78.21 59.92
CA ASP A 235 54.75 -79.06 59.71
C ASP A 235 54.97 -80.05 60.88
N LYS A 236 53.88 -80.66 61.33
CA LYS A 236 53.88 -81.80 62.26
C LYS A 236 52.67 -82.69 61.97
N LEU A 237 52.82 -83.65 61.04
CA LEU A 237 52.15 -84.96 61.00
C LEU A 237 52.28 -85.60 59.60
N GLN A 238 53.42 -86.23 59.31
CA GLN A 238 53.49 -87.52 58.60
C GLN A 238 54.94 -87.99 58.45
N ARG A 239 55.61 -88.09 59.60
CA ARG A 239 56.92 -88.75 59.77
C ARG A 239 56.77 -90.10 60.51
N ALA A 240 55.61 -90.75 60.39
CA ALA A 240 55.23 -91.96 61.13
C ALA A 240 54.96 -93.16 60.19
N LEU A 241 55.83 -93.39 59.20
CA LEU A 241 55.69 -94.51 58.26
C LEU A 241 56.98 -95.32 58.04
N GLU A 242 58.12 -94.89 58.59
CA GLU A 242 59.42 -95.57 58.39
C GLU A 242 59.93 -96.37 59.61
N GLU A 243 59.14 -96.47 60.68
CA GLU A 243 59.53 -97.21 61.91
C GLU A 243 59.04 -98.68 61.96
N LYS A 244 58.57 -99.22 60.83
CA LYS A 244 58.07 -100.61 60.69
C LYS A 244 58.92 -101.44 59.72
N LYS A 245 60.21 -101.17 59.60
CA LYS A 245 61.15 -101.91 58.73
C LYS A 245 62.23 -102.70 59.49
N THR A 246 62.05 -102.95 60.78
CA THR A 246 63.08 -103.57 61.65
C THR A 246 62.58 -104.77 62.47
N THR A 247 61.72 -105.62 61.89
CA THR A 247 61.37 -106.96 62.44
C THR A 247 61.51 -108.09 61.41
N ARG A 248 62.38 -107.91 60.41
CA ARG A 248 62.59 -108.86 59.31
C ARG A 248 64.00 -109.43 59.24
N THR A 249 64.71 -109.51 60.36
CA THR A 249 66.09 -110.03 60.42
C THR A 249 66.26 -111.31 61.20
N GLU A 250 65.19 -111.89 61.76
CA GLU A 250 65.23 -113.16 62.51
C GLU A 250 64.68 -114.37 61.72
N ALA A 251 64.06 -114.16 60.55
CA ALA A 251 63.56 -115.23 59.67
C ALA A 251 64.59 -115.71 58.60
N LYS A 252 65.87 -115.40 58.80
CA LYS A 252 66.96 -115.62 57.83
C LYS A 252 67.65 -117.00 57.95
N ASN A 253 67.36 -117.77 59.01
CA ASN A 253 68.01 -119.06 59.26
C ASN A 253 67.18 -120.30 58.88
N SER A 254 65.92 -120.12 58.49
CA SER A 254 65.07 -121.17 57.91
C SER A 254 65.10 -121.18 56.37
N GLU A 255 65.76 -120.19 55.76
CA GLU A 255 65.80 -119.87 54.33
C GLU A 255 66.67 -120.85 53.50
N LYS A 256 67.69 -121.47 54.13
CA LYS A 256 68.74 -122.22 53.42
C LYS A 256 68.29 -123.56 52.83
N LEU A 257 67.18 -124.14 53.29
CA LEU A 257 66.58 -125.37 52.73
C LEU A 257 65.42 -125.10 51.76
N ALA A 258 64.86 -123.88 51.76
CA ALA A 258 63.84 -123.44 50.80
C ALA A 258 64.44 -122.82 49.52
N MET A 259 65.75 -122.52 49.52
CA MET A 259 66.46 -121.76 48.48
C MET A 259 66.53 -122.43 47.10
N GLN A 260 66.31 -123.75 46.99
CA GLN A 260 66.26 -124.46 45.70
C GLN A 260 64.87 -124.39 45.02
N SER A 261 63.78 -124.24 45.78
CA SER A 261 62.42 -124.09 45.22
C SER A 261 62.10 -122.63 44.84
N VAL A 262 62.75 -121.67 45.51
CA VAL A 262 62.57 -120.23 45.25
C VAL A 262 63.22 -119.78 43.94
N GLN A 263 64.30 -120.42 43.48
CA GLN A 263 64.99 -120.01 42.23
C GLN A 263 64.09 -120.14 40.98
N GLU A 264 63.23 -121.17 40.90
CA GLU A 264 62.29 -121.34 39.78
C GLU A 264 61.12 -120.32 39.82
N LYS A 265 60.63 -119.99 41.02
CA LYS A 265 59.56 -118.98 41.22
C LYS A 265 60.06 -117.54 41.04
N THR A 266 61.34 -117.28 41.29
CA THR A 266 61.97 -115.94 41.14
C THR A 266 62.12 -115.55 39.67
N ALA A 267 62.46 -116.51 38.80
CA ALA A 267 62.56 -116.27 37.35
C ALA A 267 61.22 -115.90 36.71
N THR A 268 60.10 -116.48 37.19
CA THR A 268 58.76 -116.12 36.72
C THR A 268 58.31 -114.74 37.23
N LEU A 269 58.64 -114.38 38.47
CA LEU A 269 58.35 -113.06 39.05
C LEU A 269 59.11 -111.92 38.36
N GLU A 270 60.38 -112.13 37.96
CA GLU A 270 61.14 -111.14 37.19
C GLU A 270 60.53 -110.83 35.81
N MET A 271 59.96 -111.83 35.14
CA MET A 271 59.25 -111.61 33.86
C MET A 271 57.99 -110.74 34.05
N TYR A 272 57.21 -110.99 35.09
CA TYR A 272 56.04 -110.18 35.41
C TYR A 272 56.40 -108.74 35.85
N SER A 273 57.49 -108.55 36.61
CA SER A 273 57.97 -107.22 37.01
C SER A 273 58.36 -106.38 35.79
N LYS A 274 59.07 -106.97 34.82
CA LYS A 274 59.46 -106.28 33.58
C LYS A 274 58.26 -105.94 32.69
N ALA A 275 57.20 -106.76 32.71
CA ALA A 275 55.94 -106.46 32.02
C ALA A 275 55.18 -105.30 32.69
N TYR A 276 55.15 -105.27 34.02
CA TYR A 276 54.52 -104.20 34.79
C TYR A 276 55.20 -102.84 34.58
N ASP A 277 56.53 -102.77 34.61
CA ASP A 277 57.27 -101.52 34.36
C ASP A 277 57.01 -100.95 32.96
N LYS A 278 56.83 -101.83 31.96
CA LYS A 278 56.45 -101.42 30.60
C LYS A 278 55.01 -100.88 30.58
N MET A 279 54.06 -101.54 31.24
CA MET A 279 52.67 -101.05 31.33
C MET A 279 52.57 -99.70 32.05
N SER A 280 53.34 -99.48 33.12
CA SER A 280 53.37 -98.21 33.84
C SER A 280 53.91 -97.05 32.98
N LYS A 281 54.96 -97.30 32.18
CA LYS A 281 55.48 -96.33 31.20
C LYS A 281 54.47 -96.03 30.09
N HIS A 282 53.72 -97.03 29.62
CA HIS A 282 52.66 -96.83 28.63
C HIS A 282 51.48 -96.03 29.21
N LEU A 283 51.10 -96.28 30.47
CA LEU A 283 50.04 -95.54 31.14
C LEU A 283 50.39 -94.04 31.30
N SER A 284 51.64 -93.73 31.65
CA SER A 284 52.12 -92.34 31.77
C SER A 284 52.09 -91.62 30.41
N LYS A 285 52.49 -92.31 29.33
CA LYS A 285 52.39 -91.76 27.96
C LYS A 285 50.92 -91.56 27.54
N MET A 286 50.02 -92.46 27.93
CA MET A 286 48.59 -92.37 27.62
C MET A 286 47.93 -91.19 28.34
N GLN A 287 48.32 -90.92 29.59
CA GLN A 287 47.86 -89.74 30.35
C GLN A 287 48.33 -88.42 29.73
N ALA A 288 49.59 -88.34 29.30
CA ALA A 288 50.11 -87.16 28.59
C ALA A 288 49.38 -86.88 27.26
N ILE A 289 49.07 -87.94 26.50
CA ILE A 289 48.27 -87.82 25.27
C ILE A 289 46.84 -87.34 25.60
N GLN A 290 46.23 -87.84 26.67
CA GLN A 290 44.90 -87.43 27.09
C GLN A 290 44.83 -85.95 27.48
N GLU A 291 45.84 -85.43 28.20
CA GLU A 291 45.94 -84.00 28.52
C GLU A 291 46.11 -83.13 27.27
N GLN A 292 46.95 -83.56 26.32
CA GLN A 292 47.07 -82.86 25.03
C GLN A 292 45.76 -82.84 24.26
N VAL A 293 44.99 -83.93 24.24
CA VAL A 293 43.68 -84.00 23.58
C VAL A 293 42.65 -83.08 24.25
N VAL A 294 42.67 -82.93 25.57
CA VAL A 294 41.78 -81.99 26.28
C VAL A 294 42.14 -80.54 25.94
N SER A 295 43.43 -80.19 25.92
CA SER A 295 43.89 -78.85 25.52
C SER A 295 43.60 -78.52 24.05
N ALA A 296 43.69 -79.49 23.15
CA ALA A 296 43.32 -79.31 21.74
C ALA A 296 41.82 -79.04 21.58
N LYS A 297 40.96 -79.70 22.38
CA LYS A 297 39.51 -79.47 22.37
C LYS A 297 39.11 -78.08 22.91
N THR A 298 39.85 -77.51 23.86
CA THR A 298 39.59 -76.14 24.34
C THR A 298 39.97 -75.11 23.27
N VAL A 299 41.12 -75.26 22.61
CA VAL A 299 41.53 -74.40 21.49
C VAL A 299 40.55 -74.51 20.32
N GLU A 300 40.05 -75.72 20.01
CA GLU A 300 39.05 -75.90 18.94
C GLU A 300 37.74 -75.14 19.24
N LYS A 301 37.30 -75.09 20.50
CA LYS A 301 36.11 -74.31 20.91
C LYS A 301 36.35 -72.80 20.78
N GLU A 302 37.54 -72.33 21.17
CA GLU A 302 37.92 -70.92 21.04
C GLU A 302 37.98 -70.47 19.57
N VAL A 303 38.56 -71.30 18.69
CA VAL A 303 38.61 -71.05 17.24
C VAL A 303 37.20 -70.97 16.64
N LYS A 304 36.27 -71.86 17.05
CA LYS A 304 34.87 -71.79 16.60
C LYS A 304 34.18 -70.50 17.08
N GLY A 305 34.45 -70.09 18.32
CA GLY A 305 33.92 -68.83 18.87
C GLY A 305 34.45 -67.58 18.14
N LEU A 306 35.74 -67.54 17.84
CA LEU A 306 36.35 -66.43 17.09
C LEU A 306 35.85 -66.39 15.64
N LYS A 307 35.66 -67.54 14.98
CA LYS A 307 35.12 -67.62 13.62
C LYS A 307 33.69 -67.09 13.53
N ALA A 308 32.86 -67.34 14.55
CA ALA A 308 31.50 -66.77 14.61
C ALA A 308 31.53 -65.24 14.75
N LYS A 309 32.37 -64.69 15.64
CA LYS A 309 32.52 -63.24 15.80
C LYS A 309 33.00 -62.54 14.52
N LEU A 310 33.95 -63.16 13.82
CA LEU A 310 34.49 -62.64 12.55
C LEU A 310 33.42 -62.62 11.43
N SER A 311 32.51 -63.59 11.45
CA SER A 311 31.33 -63.61 10.57
C SER A 311 30.36 -62.46 10.88
N ASP A 312 30.08 -62.20 12.16
CA ASP A 312 29.15 -61.14 12.57
C ASP A 312 29.73 -59.73 12.30
N GLU A 313 31.04 -59.54 12.51
CA GLU A 313 31.74 -58.30 12.14
C GLU A 313 31.73 -58.07 10.62
N SER A 314 31.92 -59.12 9.82
CA SER A 314 31.83 -59.04 8.35
C SER A 314 30.47 -58.53 7.87
N VAL A 315 29.37 -59.05 8.44
CA VAL A 315 28.00 -58.57 8.14
C VAL A 315 27.81 -57.10 8.52
N SER A 316 28.39 -56.69 9.66
CA SER A 316 28.33 -55.30 10.12
C SER A 316 29.12 -54.35 9.20
N ILE A 317 30.28 -54.77 8.69
CA ILE A 317 31.07 -54.03 7.71
C ILE A 317 30.27 -53.84 6.41
N MET A 318 29.66 -54.91 5.88
CA MET A 318 28.83 -54.82 4.66
C MET A 318 27.65 -53.85 4.85
N ALA A 319 27.03 -53.83 6.03
CA ALA A 319 25.93 -52.89 6.34
C ALA A 319 26.41 -51.43 6.43
N LEU A 320 27.63 -51.19 6.92
CA LEU A 320 28.23 -49.86 6.97
C LEU A 320 28.68 -49.38 5.58
N GLU A 321 29.21 -50.27 4.75
CA GLU A 321 29.57 -49.98 3.35
C GLU A 321 28.32 -49.60 2.53
N ALA A 322 27.22 -50.32 2.69
CA ALA A 322 25.96 -49.97 2.04
C ALA A 322 25.45 -48.57 2.44
N LYS A 323 25.54 -48.21 3.73
CA LYS A 323 25.20 -46.87 4.21
C LYS A 323 26.14 -45.79 3.69
N LEU A 324 27.44 -46.08 3.57
CA LEU A 324 28.41 -45.15 3.02
C LEU A 324 28.06 -44.80 1.56
N VAL A 325 27.74 -45.81 0.74
CA VAL A 325 27.33 -45.63 -0.66
C VAL A 325 26.04 -44.82 -0.76
N GLU A 326 25.06 -45.07 0.10
CA GLU A 326 23.81 -44.31 0.15
C GLU A 326 24.06 -42.83 0.48
N GLN A 327 24.88 -42.54 1.50
CA GLN A 327 25.21 -41.16 1.88
C GLN A 327 26.03 -40.44 0.79
N GLN A 328 26.92 -41.17 0.11
CA GLN A 328 27.71 -40.63 -0.99
C GLN A 328 26.85 -40.32 -2.22
N GLY A 329 25.78 -41.09 -2.46
CA GLY A 329 24.77 -40.77 -3.47
C GLY A 329 24.02 -39.47 -3.15
N LYS A 330 23.51 -39.34 -1.92
CA LYS A 330 22.82 -38.12 -1.45
C LYS A 330 23.72 -36.88 -1.51
N ALA A 331 25.00 -37.02 -1.20
CA ALA A 331 25.96 -35.91 -1.29
C ALA A 331 26.13 -35.42 -2.74
N LYS A 332 26.21 -36.33 -3.72
CA LYS A 332 26.31 -35.97 -5.14
C LYS A 332 25.06 -35.27 -5.66
N GLU A 333 23.89 -35.77 -5.30
CA GLU A 333 22.61 -35.15 -5.67
C GLU A 333 22.48 -33.73 -5.09
N ALA A 334 22.89 -33.55 -3.83
CA ALA A 334 22.93 -32.23 -3.20
C ALA A 334 23.94 -31.28 -3.88
N GLU A 335 25.10 -31.78 -4.31
CA GLU A 335 26.12 -30.99 -5.02
C GLU A 335 25.62 -30.55 -6.42
N GLU A 336 24.91 -31.42 -7.14
CA GLU A 336 24.32 -31.09 -8.44
C GLU A 336 23.19 -30.06 -8.32
N LEU A 337 22.32 -30.20 -7.31
CA LEU A 337 21.31 -29.19 -6.99
C LEU A 337 21.95 -27.83 -6.65
N LEU A 338 23.02 -27.83 -5.86
CA LEU A 338 23.72 -26.61 -5.48
C LEU A 338 24.30 -25.91 -6.71
N LYS A 339 24.99 -26.64 -7.61
CA LYS A 339 25.50 -26.10 -8.88
C LYS A 339 24.39 -25.54 -9.78
N ALA A 340 23.23 -26.21 -9.83
CA ALA A 340 22.08 -25.71 -10.58
C ALA A 340 21.55 -24.38 -10.00
N THR A 341 21.42 -24.29 -8.67
CA THR A 341 20.96 -23.07 -8.01
C THR A 341 21.96 -21.91 -8.11
N GLU A 342 23.26 -22.19 -8.12
CA GLU A 342 24.29 -21.16 -8.34
C GLU A 342 24.22 -20.59 -9.75
N LYS A 343 24.02 -21.43 -10.77
CA LYS A 343 23.82 -20.96 -12.15
C LYS A 343 22.55 -20.12 -12.32
N ASP A 344 21.43 -20.51 -11.69
CA ASP A 344 20.20 -19.71 -11.71
C ASP A 344 20.40 -18.34 -11.05
N LYS A 345 21.11 -18.30 -9.90
CA LYS A 345 21.45 -17.04 -9.22
C LYS A 345 22.34 -16.15 -10.09
N GLU A 346 23.35 -16.71 -10.74
CA GLU A 346 24.26 -15.95 -11.60
C GLU A 346 23.54 -15.38 -12.83
N LEU A 347 22.61 -16.15 -13.42
CA LEU A 347 21.76 -15.68 -14.51
C LEU A 347 20.87 -14.50 -14.06
N ARG A 348 20.16 -14.65 -12.92
CA ARG A 348 19.31 -13.57 -12.38
C ARG A 348 20.11 -12.31 -12.04
N LEU A 349 21.30 -12.46 -11.46
CA LEU A 349 22.18 -11.31 -11.19
C LEU A 349 22.61 -10.61 -12.48
N SER A 350 22.90 -11.36 -13.55
CA SER A 350 23.21 -10.79 -14.86
C SER A 350 22.02 -10.05 -15.47
N GLU A 351 20.81 -10.60 -15.38
CA GLU A 351 19.58 -9.97 -15.87
C GLU A 351 19.26 -8.68 -15.11
N GLU A 352 19.36 -8.69 -13.77
CA GLU A 352 19.16 -7.49 -12.95
C GLU A 352 20.22 -6.42 -13.21
N ALA A 353 21.49 -6.83 -13.42
CA ALA A 353 22.55 -5.89 -13.82
C ALA A 353 22.27 -5.24 -15.18
N GLN A 354 21.72 -5.99 -16.14
CA GLN A 354 21.30 -5.43 -17.43
C GLN A 354 20.15 -4.43 -17.28
N LYS A 355 19.10 -4.77 -16.51
CA LYS A 355 17.98 -3.86 -16.22
C LYS A 355 18.44 -2.57 -15.52
N LEU A 356 19.38 -2.69 -14.59
CA LEU A 356 19.93 -1.53 -13.89
C LEU A 356 20.69 -0.61 -14.86
N ASN A 357 21.46 -1.18 -15.78
CA ASN A 357 22.21 -0.43 -16.78
C ASN A 357 21.29 0.27 -17.80
N THR A 358 20.21 -0.39 -18.25
CA THR A 358 19.22 0.25 -19.13
C THR A 358 18.52 1.41 -18.42
N LEU A 359 18.09 1.21 -17.17
CA LEU A 359 17.45 2.27 -16.39
C LEU A 359 18.39 3.46 -16.13
N ARG A 360 19.67 3.19 -15.86
CA ARG A 360 20.69 4.22 -15.70
C ARG A 360 20.85 5.05 -16.98
N ALA A 361 20.92 4.40 -18.14
CA ALA A 361 21.03 5.09 -19.42
C ALA A 361 19.79 5.96 -19.72
N GLU A 362 18.58 5.46 -19.41
CA GLU A 362 17.35 6.26 -19.54
C GLU A 362 17.34 7.48 -18.62
N MET A 363 17.80 7.32 -17.37
CA MET A 363 17.88 8.43 -16.41
C MET A 363 18.89 9.49 -16.86
N GLU A 364 20.05 9.06 -17.36
CA GLU A 364 21.09 9.95 -17.88
C GLU A 364 20.59 10.73 -19.12
N TRP A 365 19.87 10.05 -20.03
CA TRP A 365 19.22 10.71 -21.16
C TRP A 365 18.18 11.74 -20.71
N LYS A 366 17.33 11.40 -19.72
CA LYS A 366 16.34 12.35 -19.18
C LYS A 366 17.01 13.57 -18.56
N LEU A 367 18.11 13.40 -17.83
CA LEU A 367 18.88 14.51 -17.27
C LEU A 367 19.44 15.42 -18.37
N GLN A 368 20.00 14.84 -19.44
CA GLN A 368 20.47 15.61 -20.60
C GLN A 368 19.35 16.40 -21.30
N CYS A 369 18.11 15.89 -21.32
CA CYS A 369 16.96 16.64 -21.86
C CYS A 369 16.48 17.78 -20.94
N LEU A 370 16.75 17.71 -19.64
CA LEU A 370 16.34 18.75 -18.68
C LEU A 370 17.31 19.93 -18.66
N GLU A 371 18.60 19.70 -18.90
CA GLU A 371 19.64 20.74 -18.86
C GLU A 371 19.36 21.95 -19.78
N PRO A 372 18.86 21.80 -21.03
CA PRO A 372 18.47 22.95 -21.87
C PRO A 372 17.23 23.69 -21.35
N ARG A 373 16.30 22.98 -20.68
CA ARG A 373 15.11 23.61 -20.08
C ARG A 373 15.50 24.45 -18.88
N GLU A 374 16.40 23.95 -18.05
CA GLU A 374 16.94 24.68 -16.90
C GLU A 374 17.62 25.98 -17.35
N ARG A 375 18.54 25.91 -18.32
CA ARG A 375 19.18 27.12 -18.89
C ARG A 375 18.17 28.11 -19.48
N LYS A 376 17.09 27.62 -20.09
CA LYS A 376 16.01 28.49 -20.61
C LYS A 376 15.24 29.17 -19.49
N VAL A 377 14.97 28.46 -18.39
CA VAL A 377 14.31 29.02 -17.20
C VAL A 377 15.21 30.08 -16.56
N GLU A 378 16.50 29.80 -16.36
CA GLU A 378 17.47 30.77 -15.84
C GLU A 378 17.52 32.04 -16.70
N ALA A 379 17.55 31.90 -18.03
CA ALA A 379 17.53 33.04 -18.93
C ALA A 379 16.22 33.86 -18.84
N MET A 380 15.07 33.20 -18.63
CA MET A 380 13.78 33.89 -18.42
C MET A 380 13.75 34.61 -17.07
N VAL A 381 14.29 34.01 -16.01
CA VAL A 381 14.39 34.62 -14.68
C VAL A 381 15.28 35.87 -14.75
N ALA A 382 16.47 35.78 -15.34
CA ALA A 382 17.36 36.93 -15.51
C ALA A 382 16.71 38.07 -16.32
N LYS A 383 15.90 37.72 -17.33
CA LYS A 383 15.12 38.72 -18.08
C LYS A 383 14.02 39.36 -17.22
N GLY A 384 13.37 38.57 -16.36
CA GLY A 384 12.42 39.05 -15.37
C GLY A 384 13.05 40.05 -14.39
N ASP A 385 14.23 39.72 -13.85
CA ASP A 385 14.96 40.58 -12.92
C ASP A 385 15.36 41.93 -13.56
N SER A 386 15.74 41.90 -14.84
CA SER A 386 15.99 43.12 -15.63
C SER A 386 14.74 43.99 -15.74
N PHE A 387 13.58 43.40 -16.05
CA PHE A 387 12.31 44.14 -16.11
C PHE A 387 11.86 44.68 -14.74
N CYS A 388 12.08 43.94 -13.66
CA CYS A 388 11.81 44.43 -12.31
C CYS A 388 12.66 45.66 -11.99
N SER A 389 13.95 45.62 -12.30
CA SER A 389 14.87 46.74 -12.12
C SER A 389 14.44 47.96 -12.94
N GLU A 390 14.03 47.76 -14.20
CA GLU A 390 13.49 48.84 -15.04
C GLU A 390 12.21 49.43 -14.43
N ALA A 391 11.28 48.59 -13.96
CA ALA A 391 10.06 49.03 -13.31
C ALA A 391 10.32 49.80 -12.00
N ASP A 392 11.33 49.42 -11.21
CA ASP A 392 11.76 50.15 -10.02
C ASP A 392 12.24 51.56 -10.39
N THR A 393 13.08 51.70 -11.41
CA THR A 393 13.57 53.03 -11.86
C THR A 393 12.43 53.93 -12.35
N VAL A 394 11.47 53.38 -13.10
CA VAL A 394 10.29 54.12 -13.56
C VAL A 394 9.42 54.55 -12.38
N ARG A 395 9.25 53.68 -11.37
CA ARG A 395 8.49 54.00 -10.16
C ARG A 395 9.15 55.10 -9.34
N GLU A 396 10.47 55.10 -9.23
CA GLU A 396 11.24 56.15 -8.55
C GLU A 396 11.13 57.49 -9.29
N ALA A 397 11.29 57.49 -10.62
CA ALA A 397 11.08 58.68 -11.44
C ALA A 397 9.64 59.21 -11.32
N GLY A 398 8.64 58.31 -11.31
CA GLY A 398 7.24 58.64 -11.08
C GLY A 398 6.99 59.28 -9.71
N ARG A 399 7.57 58.72 -8.64
CA ARG A 399 7.51 59.29 -7.29
C ARG A 399 8.12 60.68 -7.22
N ALA A 400 9.28 60.89 -7.84
CA ALA A 400 9.92 62.20 -7.90
C ALA A 400 9.02 63.22 -8.63
N LYS A 401 8.40 62.83 -9.75
CA LYS A 401 7.49 63.73 -10.48
C LYS A 401 6.22 64.06 -9.70
N GLN A 402 5.68 63.09 -8.97
CA GLN A 402 4.53 63.30 -8.10
C GLN A 402 4.84 64.30 -6.98
N GLN A 403 6.03 64.21 -6.37
CA GLN A 403 6.47 65.19 -5.38
C GLN A 403 6.61 66.60 -5.96
N GLU A 404 7.15 66.74 -7.19
CA GLU A 404 7.24 68.03 -7.87
C GLU A 404 5.85 68.63 -8.15
N LEU A 405 4.89 67.81 -8.61
CA LEU A 405 3.50 68.23 -8.84
C LEU A 405 2.81 68.64 -7.54
N HIS A 406 3.03 67.90 -6.46
CA HIS A 406 2.48 68.23 -5.14
C HIS A 406 3.02 69.58 -4.63
N ALA A 407 4.33 69.83 -4.76
CA ALA A 407 4.93 71.11 -4.39
C ALA A 407 4.31 72.29 -5.19
N LYS A 408 4.10 72.11 -6.49
CA LYS A 408 3.40 73.11 -7.33
C LYS A 408 1.95 73.31 -6.91
N MET A 409 1.24 72.24 -6.55
CA MET A 409 -0.13 72.34 -6.03
C MET A 409 -0.17 73.15 -4.74
N GLU A 410 0.75 72.91 -3.79
CA GLU A 410 0.84 73.71 -2.56
C GLU A 410 1.13 75.19 -2.85
N GLU A 411 1.99 75.50 -3.83
CA GLU A 411 2.26 76.87 -4.26
C GLU A 411 1.00 77.55 -4.83
N ILE A 412 0.23 76.84 -5.66
CA ILE A 412 -1.06 77.32 -6.20
C ILE A 412 -2.07 77.52 -5.07
N VAL A 413 -2.18 76.57 -4.15
CA VAL A 413 -3.08 76.65 -2.99
C VAL A 413 -2.72 77.83 -2.10
N ASN A 414 -1.43 78.07 -1.83
CA ASN A 414 -0.97 79.23 -1.08
C ASN A 414 -1.27 80.54 -1.82
N SER A 415 -1.08 80.58 -3.13
CA SER A 415 -1.44 81.74 -3.97
C SER A 415 -2.95 82.01 -3.97
N PHE A 416 -3.77 80.96 -4.03
CA PHE A 416 -5.22 81.04 -3.93
C PHE A 416 -5.66 81.51 -2.55
N HIS A 417 -5.07 81.01 -1.45
CA HIS A 417 -5.37 81.50 -0.11
C HIS A 417 -5.02 82.98 0.04
N ASN A 418 -3.88 83.43 -0.50
CA ASN A 418 -3.53 84.85 -0.51
C ASN A 418 -4.55 85.70 -1.27
N TYR A 419 -5.01 85.24 -2.44
CA TYR A 419 -6.05 85.92 -3.22
C TYR A 419 -7.42 85.88 -2.51
N SER A 420 -7.82 84.72 -1.98
CA SER A 420 -9.07 84.51 -1.24
C SER A 420 -9.14 85.37 0.00
N ASN A 421 -8.03 85.53 0.75
CA ASN A 421 -7.98 86.43 1.91
C ASN A 421 -8.20 87.91 1.54
N VAL A 422 -7.87 88.30 0.31
CA VAL A 422 -8.14 89.65 -0.23
C VAL A 422 -9.60 89.78 -0.70
N VAL A 423 -10.18 88.72 -1.26
CA VAL A 423 -11.54 88.71 -1.85
C VAL A 423 -12.64 88.38 -0.82
N SER A 424 -12.33 87.63 0.23
CA SER A 424 -13.28 87.19 1.27
C SER A 424 -14.03 88.34 1.96
N PRO A 425 -13.41 89.49 2.30
CA PRO A 425 -14.15 90.66 2.80
C PRO A 425 -15.10 91.28 1.76
N PHE A 426 -14.90 90.99 0.47
CA PHE A 426 -15.75 91.43 -0.63
C PHE A 426 -16.93 90.48 -0.85
N LEU A 427 -16.73 89.17 -0.69
CA LEU A 427 -17.78 88.15 -0.78
C LEU A 427 -18.71 88.15 0.44
N GLN A 428 -18.20 88.40 1.65
CA GLN A 428 -19.04 88.59 2.84
C GLN A 428 -20.02 89.78 2.70
N ARG A 429 -19.70 90.77 1.84
CA ARG A 429 -20.62 91.87 1.50
C ARG A 429 -21.66 91.50 0.43
N LEU A 430 -21.45 90.41 -0.31
CA LEU A 430 -22.39 89.89 -1.31
C LEU A 430 -23.33 88.83 -0.72
N GLU A 431 -22.91 88.08 0.29
CA GLU A 431 -23.75 87.11 1.02
C GLU A 431 -24.91 87.76 1.81
N GLU A 432 -24.85 89.07 2.13
CA GLU A 432 -26.01 89.80 2.65
C GLU A 432 -27.13 89.98 1.61
N VAL A 433 -26.87 89.72 0.31
CA VAL A 433 -27.82 89.94 -0.80
C VAL A 433 -28.42 88.64 -1.36
N GLU A 434 -27.80 87.48 -1.14
CA GLU A 434 -28.24 86.18 -1.68
C GLU A 434 -29.10 85.33 -0.71
N GLY A 435 -29.67 85.92 0.34
CA GLY A 435 -30.63 85.26 1.25
C GLY A 435 -32.01 84.97 0.67
N LYS A 436 -32.17 84.86 -0.65
CA LYS A 436 -33.43 84.53 -1.34
C LYS A 436 -33.18 83.78 -2.65
N LEU A 437 -33.01 82.46 -2.61
CA LEU A 437 -33.59 81.54 -3.60
C LEU A 437 -33.56 80.09 -3.12
N TYR A 438 -34.52 79.34 -3.66
CA TYR A 438 -35.12 78.11 -3.14
C TYR A 438 -34.30 76.81 -3.23
N GLU A 439 -34.72 75.89 -2.37
CA GLU A 439 -34.83 74.43 -2.53
C GLU A 439 -34.80 73.91 -3.99
N VAL A 440 -34.19 72.74 -4.18
CA VAL A 440 -34.80 71.53 -4.82
C VAL A 440 -33.71 70.47 -5.03
N GLY A 441 -34.03 69.23 -4.64
CA GLY A 441 -33.94 68.12 -5.60
C GLY A 441 -32.93 67.00 -5.33
N ASP A 442 -33.49 65.87 -4.91
CA ASP A 442 -32.94 64.52 -4.95
C ASP A 442 -32.13 64.19 -6.21
N LEU A 443 -30.97 63.56 -6.03
CA LEU A 443 -30.26 62.83 -7.09
C LEU A 443 -29.76 61.49 -6.58
N GLN A 444 -30.25 60.47 -7.29
CA GLN A 444 -30.18 59.04 -7.03
C GLN A 444 -28.75 58.51 -6.87
N ALA A 445 -28.58 57.70 -5.82
CA ALA A 445 -27.39 56.87 -5.58
C ALA A 445 -27.28 55.76 -6.63
N LYS A 446 -26.40 55.96 -7.62
CA LYS A 446 -25.72 54.87 -8.34
C LYS A 446 -24.26 54.94 -7.98
N SER A 447 -23.76 53.95 -7.26
CA SER A 447 -22.35 53.88 -6.90
C SER A 447 -21.82 52.46 -6.99
N PHE A 448 -20.56 52.42 -7.43
CA PHE A 448 -19.62 51.30 -7.52
C PHE A 448 -19.50 50.48 -8.80
N ALA A 449 -20.24 50.80 -9.88
CA ALA A 449 -19.97 50.20 -11.21
C ALA A 449 -19.02 51.03 -12.10
N THR A 450 -18.72 52.28 -11.73
CA THR A 450 -17.87 53.18 -12.51
C THR A 450 -16.93 53.97 -11.58
N LEU A 451 -15.63 53.64 -11.65
CA LEU A 451 -14.53 54.38 -11.01
C LEU A 451 -14.31 55.71 -11.73
N THR A 452 -15.17 56.70 -11.49
CA THR A 452 -15.08 58.00 -12.19
C THR A 452 -15.03 59.22 -11.26
N SER A 453 -15.23 59.06 -9.94
CA SER A 453 -15.30 60.21 -9.01
C SER A 453 -14.46 59.96 -7.74
N PRO A 454 -13.24 60.52 -7.65
CA PRO A 454 -12.35 60.31 -6.50
C PRO A 454 -12.88 60.90 -5.18
N GLU A 455 -13.84 61.83 -5.23
CA GLU A 455 -14.46 62.46 -4.07
C GLU A 455 -15.35 61.51 -3.24
N LEU A 456 -15.79 60.38 -3.82
CA LEU A 456 -16.69 59.42 -3.18
C LEU A 456 -15.95 58.23 -2.54
N LEU A 457 -14.62 58.20 -2.64
CA LEU A 457 -13.77 57.13 -2.14
C LEU A 457 -13.12 57.54 -0.82
N LEU A 458 -13.20 56.67 0.17
CA LEU A 458 -12.50 56.81 1.45
C LEU A 458 -11.14 56.12 1.36
N ASN A 459 -10.27 56.39 2.33
CA ASN A 459 -8.93 55.80 2.38
C ASN A 459 -9.03 54.26 2.50
N PRO A 460 -8.43 53.49 1.58
CA PRO A 460 -8.43 52.04 1.66
C PRO A 460 -7.57 51.57 2.84
N VAL A 461 -8.05 50.56 3.56
CA VAL A 461 -7.37 49.96 4.71
C VAL A 461 -6.85 48.59 4.30
N LEU A 462 -5.54 48.38 4.42
CA LEU A 462 -4.91 47.08 4.19
C LEU A 462 -4.48 46.48 5.52
N ILE A 463 -5.04 45.33 5.86
CA ILE A 463 -4.71 44.55 7.06
C ILE A 463 -3.89 43.34 6.60
N CYS A 464 -2.64 43.27 7.03
CA CYS A 464 -1.72 42.18 6.69
C CYS A 464 -1.31 41.44 7.95
N ARG A 465 -1.48 40.11 7.99
CA ARG A 465 -0.89 39.27 9.03
C ARG A 465 0.51 38.81 8.65
N ASN A 466 0.71 38.51 7.37
CA ASN A 466 1.99 38.15 6.75
C ASN A 466 1.94 38.47 5.23
N GLU A 467 2.97 38.16 4.46
CA GLU A 467 2.97 38.43 3.01
C GLU A 467 1.95 37.60 2.21
N ALA A 468 1.53 36.45 2.77
CA ALA A 468 0.59 35.52 2.16
C ALA A 468 -0.88 35.78 2.52
N GLU A 469 -1.16 36.38 3.67
CA GLU A 469 -2.48 36.66 4.23
C GLU A 469 -2.71 38.18 4.34
N LYS A 470 -3.56 38.69 3.45
CA LYS A 470 -3.84 40.12 3.32
C LYS A 470 -5.34 40.34 3.11
N CYS A 471 -5.88 41.35 3.76
CA CYS A 471 -7.27 41.80 3.59
C CYS A 471 -7.27 43.28 3.23
N LEU A 472 -7.77 43.62 2.05
CA LEU A 472 -7.94 44.98 1.57
C LEU A 472 -9.41 45.38 1.71
N ILE A 473 -9.66 46.44 2.47
CA ILE A 473 -10.98 47.01 2.70
C ILE A 473 -11.03 48.37 2.01
N GLU A 474 -11.88 48.48 1.01
CA GLU A 474 -12.11 49.69 0.25
C GLU A 474 -13.51 50.20 0.58
N THR A 475 -13.57 51.39 1.19
CA THR A 475 -14.81 52.00 1.64
C THR A 475 -15.21 53.14 0.71
N SER A 476 -16.51 53.30 0.53
CA SER A 476 -17.13 54.41 -0.16
C SER A 476 -18.41 54.77 0.57
N ILE A 477 -19.00 55.90 0.22
CA ILE A 477 -20.19 56.44 0.88
C ILE A 477 -21.35 55.43 0.91
N ASN A 478 -21.50 54.64 -0.17
CA ASN A 478 -22.66 53.76 -0.36
C ASN A 478 -22.33 52.27 -0.41
N SER A 479 -21.06 51.90 -0.38
CA SER A 479 -20.66 50.50 -0.48
C SER A 479 -19.26 50.25 0.08
N ILE A 480 -19.04 49.01 0.53
CA ILE A 480 -17.78 48.52 1.06
C ILE A 480 -17.37 47.29 0.25
N ARG A 481 -16.13 47.27 -0.21
CA ARG A 481 -15.51 46.11 -0.84
C ARG A 481 -14.46 45.53 0.08
N ILE A 482 -14.59 44.25 0.40
CA ILE A 482 -13.63 43.51 1.24
C ILE A 482 -13.02 42.43 0.36
N SER A 483 -11.73 42.56 0.06
CA SER A 483 -11.01 41.62 -0.78
C SER A 483 -9.92 40.91 0.02
N MET A 484 -9.88 39.60 -0.06
CA MET A 484 -9.07 38.78 0.83
C MET A 484 -8.14 37.85 0.04
N LYS A 485 -6.94 37.68 0.57
CA LYS A 485 -5.95 36.71 0.13
C LYS A 485 -5.82 35.60 1.18
N VAL A 486 -6.05 34.36 0.75
CA VAL A 486 -6.05 33.18 1.62
C VAL A 486 -4.65 32.60 1.69
N LYS A 487 -4.28 32.04 2.85
CA LYS A 487 -2.97 31.41 3.04
C LYS A 487 -2.80 30.20 2.11
N GLN A 488 -1.68 30.15 1.38
CA GLN A 488 -1.32 29.05 0.51
C GLN A 488 0.14 28.66 0.82
N ALA A 489 0.35 27.59 1.57
CA ALA A 489 1.68 27.19 2.03
C ALA A 489 2.43 26.32 1.00
N ASP A 490 1.70 25.58 0.16
CA ASP A 490 2.27 24.72 -0.88
C ASP A 490 1.49 24.80 -2.21
N GLU A 491 2.05 24.18 -3.25
CA GLU A 491 1.49 24.21 -4.60
C GLU A 491 0.15 23.46 -4.69
N LEU A 492 -0.04 22.44 -3.85
CA LEU A 492 -1.30 21.69 -3.74
C LEU A 492 -2.40 22.57 -3.11
N GLU A 493 -2.12 23.25 -1.99
CA GLU A 493 -3.03 24.20 -1.37
C GLU A 493 -3.37 25.36 -2.31
N ASN A 494 -2.41 25.87 -3.10
CA ASN A 494 -2.67 26.90 -4.09
C ASN A 494 -3.72 26.44 -5.13
N ILE A 495 -3.57 25.23 -5.68
CA ILE A 495 -4.53 24.67 -6.64
C ILE A 495 -5.90 24.42 -5.98
N LEU A 496 -5.91 23.86 -4.77
CA LEU A 496 -7.13 23.57 -4.02
C LEU A 496 -7.89 24.85 -3.67
N ALA A 497 -7.21 25.84 -3.09
CA ALA A 497 -7.77 27.15 -2.77
C ALA A 497 -8.34 27.82 -4.02
N LYS A 498 -7.57 27.85 -5.12
CA LYS A 498 -8.02 28.47 -6.38
C LYS A 498 -9.26 27.77 -6.97
N LYS A 499 -9.35 26.44 -6.91
CA LYS A 499 -10.53 25.69 -7.39
C LYS A 499 -11.74 25.92 -6.48
N PHE A 500 -11.54 25.85 -5.16
CA PHE A 500 -12.60 26.02 -4.17
C PHE A 500 -13.18 27.44 -4.19
N LEU A 501 -12.34 28.47 -4.17
CA LEU A 501 -12.77 29.86 -4.19
C LEU A 501 -13.41 30.26 -5.54
N ARG A 502 -12.94 29.67 -6.65
CA ARG A 502 -13.60 29.82 -7.96
C ARG A 502 -14.99 29.20 -7.96
N PHE A 503 -15.16 28.02 -7.35
CA PHE A 503 -16.47 27.39 -7.21
C PHE A 503 -17.43 28.26 -6.39
N LEU A 504 -16.97 28.83 -5.27
CA LEU A 504 -17.78 29.77 -4.48
C LEU A 504 -18.16 31.02 -5.28
N SER A 505 -17.20 31.60 -6.03
CA SER A 505 -17.45 32.76 -6.89
C SER A 505 -18.48 32.47 -8.01
N MET A 506 -18.54 31.24 -8.51
CA MET A 506 -19.57 30.82 -9.48
C MET A 506 -20.96 30.76 -8.86
N LYS A 507 -21.07 30.53 -7.55
CA LYS A 507 -22.33 30.49 -6.79
C LYS A 507 -22.67 31.82 -6.11
N ALA A 508 -22.01 32.91 -6.49
CA ALA A 508 -22.17 34.22 -5.87
C ALA A 508 -23.63 34.74 -5.82
N GLU A 509 -24.50 34.35 -6.76
CA GLU A 509 -25.93 34.71 -6.73
C GLU A 509 -26.65 34.20 -5.47
N ALA A 510 -26.28 33.03 -4.97
CA ALA A 510 -26.87 32.46 -3.76
C ALA A 510 -26.42 33.19 -2.48
N PHE A 511 -25.24 33.80 -2.50
CA PHE A 511 -24.65 34.48 -1.35
C PHE A 511 -24.98 35.99 -1.30
N GLN A 512 -25.48 36.58 -2.39
CA GLN A 512 -25.85 38.01 -2.59
C GLN A 512 -24.70 39.03 -2.41
N VAL A 513 -23.87 38.88 -1.38
CA VAL A 513 -22.74 39.76 -1.02
C VAL A 513 -21.42 39.35 -1.68
N LEU A 514 -21.34 38.17 -2.30
CA LEU A 514 -20.11 37.66 -2.91
C LEU A 514 -19.95 38.18 -4.35
N ARG A 515 -18.72 38.52 -4.76
CA ARG A 515 -18.44 38.92 -6.15
C ARG A 515 -18.08 37.72 -7.01
N ARG A 516 -18.64 37.67 -8.22
CA ARG A 516 -18.25 36.70 -9.27
C ARG A 516 -16.80 36.83 -9.74
N LYS A 517 -16.28 38.06 -9.75
CA LYS A 517 -14.89 38.36 -10.13
C LYS A 517 -14.21 39.02 -8.93
N PRO A 518 -13.39 38.29 -8.17
CA PRO A 518 -12.71 38.83 -7.01
C PRO A 518 -11.57 39.78 -7.43
N GLY A 519 -11.18 40.69 -6.53
CA GLY A 519 -9.98 41.53 -6.65
C GLY A 519 -8.72 40.84 -6.14
N TYR A 520 -8.87 39.89 -5.22
CA TYR A 520 -7.84 38.96 -4.74
C TYR A 520 -8.32 37.53 -4.97
N ASP A 521 -8.14 36.61 -4.02
CA ASP A 521 -8.64 35.23 -4.14
C ASP A 521 -10.16 35.17 -3.99
N ILE A 522 -10.70 36.02 -3.10
CA ILE A 522 -12.15 36.18 -2.90
C ILE A 522 -12.49 37.64 -2.56
N SER A 523 -13.71 38.07 -2.88
CA SER A 523 -14.15 39.44 -2.56
C SER A 523 -15.64 39.55 -2.30
N PHE A 524 -15.97 40.34 -1.29
CA PHE A 524 -17.31 40.72 -0.91
C PHE A 524 -17.61 42.15 -1.35
N LEU A 525 -18.86 42.40 -1.75
CA LEU A 525 -19.39 43.72 -2.03
C LEU A 525 -20.65 43.92 -1.21
N ILE A 526 -20.55 44.82 -0.23
CA ILE A 526 -21.65 45.20 0.65
C ILE A 526 -22.13 46.55 0.17
N THR A 527 -23.40 46.64 -0.25
CA THR A 527 -24.03 47.89 -0.66
C THR A 527 -24.93 48.40 0.47
N ASN A 528 -25.41 49.63 0.34
CA ASN A 528 -26.46 50.16 1.21
C ASN A 528 -27.71 49.26 1.21
N TYR A 529 -28.10 48.70 0.07
CA TYR A 529 -29.24 47.75 -0.02
C TYR A 529 -29.04 46.52 0.88
N HIS A 530 -27.84 45.94 0.92
CA HIS A 530 -27.57 44.81 1.82
C HIS A 530 -27.67 45.21 3.30
N CYS A 531 -27.35 46.46 3.64
CA CYS A 531 -27.49 46.98 5.00
C CYS A 531 -28.92 47.38 5.37
N GLU A 532 -29.81 47.54 4.38
CA GLU A 532 -31.24 47.77 4.56
C GLU A 532 -31.97 46.44 4.80
N ASP A 533 -31.59 45.39 4.05
CA ASP A 533 -32.23 44.06 4.11
C ASP A 533 -31.64 43.13 5.17
N MET A 534 -30.36 43.30 5.55
CA MET A 534 -29.64 42.42 6.48
C MET A 534 -29.05 43.19 7.68
N HIS A 535 -29.02 42.53 8.83
CA HIS A 535 -28.38 43.08 10.03
C HIS A 535 -26.86 43.16 9.85
N LYS A 536 -26.30 44.37 10.02
CA LYS A 536 -24.86 44.66 9.87
C LYS A 536 -23.98 43.71 10.71
N ASP A 537 -24.35 43.48 11.96
CA ASP A 537 -23.58 42.63 12.87
C ASP A 537 -23.52 41.18 12.38
N LYS A 538 -24.66 40.62 11.93
CA LYS A 538 -24.72 39.26 11.36
C LYS A 538 -23.93 39.12 10.07
N LEU A 539 -23.86 40.18 9.28
CA LEU A 539 -23.13 40.20 8.02
C LEU A 539 -21.62 40.25 8.26
N ILE A 540 -21.19 40.96 9.30
CA ILE A 540 -19.81 40.94 9.79
C ILE A 540 -19.47 39.56 10.35
N ASP A 541 -20.33 38.99 11.21
CA ASP A 541 -20.14 37.65 11.78
C ASP A 541 -20.03 36.59 10.68
N PHE A 542 -20.87 36.67 9.65
CA PHE A 542 -20.79 35.79 8.49
C PHE A 542 -19.44 35.88 7.78
N ILE A 543 -18.93 37.09 7.53
CA ILE A 543 -17.64 37.29 6.86
C ILE A 543 -16.51 36.75 7.73
N VAL A 544 -16.53 37.01 9.04
CA VAL A 544 -15.52 36.50 10.00
C VAL A 544 -15.54 34.97 10.05
N GLN A 545 -16.72 34.37 10.21
CA GLN A 545 -16.89 32.91 10.20
C GLN A 545 -16.40 32.29 8.89
N PHE A 546 -16.70 32.93 7.77
CA PHE A 546 -16.23 32.51 6.46
C PHE A 546 -14.69 32.52 6.35
N MET A 547 -14.01 33.50 6.98
CA MET A 547 -12.55 33.51 7.01
C MET A 547 -11.99 32.29 7.77
N GLU A 548 -12.60 31.93 8.88
CA GLU A 548 -12.15 30.81 9.70
C GLU A 548 -12.42 29.44 9.06
N ASP A 549 -13.55 29.30 8.38
CA ASP A 549 -13.96 28.02 7.81
C ASP A 549 -13.27 27.71 6.48
N ILE A 550 -12.87 28.72 5.70
CA ILE A 550 -12.06 28.51 4.49
C ILE A 550 -10.77 27.73 4.80
N ASP A 551 -10.05 28.15 5.84
CA ASP A 551 -8.77 27.55 6.18
C ASP A 551 -8.96 26.09 6.64
N LYS A 552 -10.05 25.78 7.33
CA LYS A 552 -10.40 24.41 7.74
C LYS A 552 -10.75 23.55 6.52
N GLU A 553 -11.60 24.06 5.63
CA GLU A 553 -12.07 23.31 4.46
C GLU A 553 -10.93 22.99 3.48
N ILE A 554 -10.00 23.94 3.26
CA ILE A 554 -8.81 23.70 2.42
C ILE A 554 -7.92 22.61 3.03
N ASN A 555 -7.75 22.60 4.36
CA ASN A 555 -7.00 21.57 5.06
C ASN A 555 -7.66 20.19 4.97
N GLU A 556 -8.99 20.11 5.10
CA GLU A 556 -9.75 18.87 4.94
C GLU A 556 -9.68 18.33 3.50
N LEU A 557 -9.77 19.20 2.50
CA LEU A 557 -9.59 18.84 1.09
C LEU A 557 -8.17 18.30 0.84
N LYS A 558 -7.15 18.93 1.42
CA LYS A 558 -5.76 18.48 1.32
C LYS A 558 -5.56 17.09 1.94
N LEU A 559 -6.10 16.86 3.14
CA LEU A 559 -6.09 15.55 3.79
C LEU A 559 -6.82 14.49 2.97
N SER A 560 -7.95 14.83 2.37
CA SER A 560 -8.72 13.93 1.49
C SER A 560 -7.92 13.53 0.26
N VAL A 561 -7.27 14.48 -0.41
CA VAL A 561 -6.41 14.20 -1.58
C VAL A 561 -5.20 13.35 -1.18
N ASN A 562 -4.57 13.64 -0.04
CA ASN A 562 -3.45 12.85 0.45
C ASN A 562 -3.86 11.43 0.85
N THR A 563 -5.06 11.25 1.40
CA THR A 563 -5.60 9.92 1.74
C THR A 563 -5.93 9.12 0.49
N LEU A 564 -6.47 9.78 -0.56
CA LEU A 564 -6.66 9.15 -1.86
C LEU A 564 -5.34 8.83 -2.58
N GLY A 565 -4.31 9.65 -2.38
CA GLY A 565 -2.96 9.41 -2.92
C GLY A 565 -2.16 8.35 -2.15
N ARG A 566 -2.40 8.18 -0.84
CA ARG A 566 -1.74 7.18 0.03
C ARG A 566 -2.49 5.86 0.12
N GLY A 567 -3.81 5.87 0.03
CA GLY A 567 -4.63 4.66 0.09
C GLY A 567 -4.61 3.93 -1.23
N ASP A 568 -3.61 3.06 -1.42
CA ASP A 568 -3.63 1.70 -2.03
C ASP A 568 -4.56 1.37 -3.23
N ARG A 569 -5.15 2.34 -3.92
CA ARG A 569 -5.99 2.10 -5.12
C ARG A 569 -5.39 2.60 -6.42
N ILE A 570 -4.41 3.49 -6.37
CA ILE A 570 -3.78 4.05 -7.57
C ILE A 570 -2.29 3.67 -7.64
N SER A 571 -1.56 3.68 -6.53
CA SER A 571 -0.15 3.26 -6.48
C SER A 571 0.02 1.74 -6.55
N GLU A 572 -0.81 0.96 -5.84
CA GLU A 572 -0.74 -0.50 -5.83
C GLU A 572 -1.26 -1.13 -7.14
N ALA A 573 -2.24 -0.48 -7.79
CA ALA A 573 -2.84 -0.96 -9.04
C ALA A 573 -2.06 -0.61 -10.31
N VAL A 574 -1.14 0.37 -10.27
CA VAL A 574 -0.47 0.87 -11.48
C VAL A 574 1.05 0.70 -11.47
N TYR A 575 1.71 0.52 -10.31
CA TYR A 575 3.18 0.51 -10.25
C TYR A 575 3.86 -0.62 -9.47
N LEU A 576 3.13 -1.52 -8.78
CA LEU A 576 3.74 -2.58 -7.95
C LEU A 576 3.26 -4.01 -8.21
N LYS A 577 2.40 -4.24 -9.21
CA LYS A 577 2.19 -5.58 -9.78
C LYS A 577 2.59 -5.57 -11.27
N PRO A 578 3.36 -6.58 -11.72
CA PRO A 578 3.89 -6.65 -13.09
C PRO A 578 2.79 -6.67 -14.15
#